data_AF-A0A3D5BBZ3-F1
#
_entry.id   AF-A0A3D5BBZ3-F1
#
_cell.length_a   1.000
_cell.length_b   1.000
_cell.length_c   1.000
_cell.angle_alpha   90.00
_cell.angle_beta   90.00
_cell.angle_gamma   90.00
#
_symmetry.space_group_name_H-M   'P 1'
#
loop_
_entity.id
_entity.type
_entity.pdbx_description
1 polymer ?
#
loop_
_entity_poly.entity_id
_entity_poly.type
_entity_poly.pdbx_seq_one_letter_code
_entity_poly.pdbx_strand_id
1 'polypeptide(L)'
;MKKTILSLIAIAFLSACATDPYTGESKVSKTAWGTGIGTAVGAGVGALIGGEKGALIGAGVGAAAGAGTGGYMDIQARKLRESLQGTGVQVARDGQNIRLIMPNAITFDTNNDVMKTSANKVLDSVAIVAKEYNKTNLQVIGHTDSTGNDKINIPLSQRRAATVANYLQLRGVNGARISVAGMGASQPIASNDTAAGREQNRRVEIFLINAQ
;
A
#
# COMPACT_ATOMS: atom_id res chain seq x y z
N MET A 1 -45.76 -49.49 6.30
CA MET A 1 -45.23 -48.32 7.05
C MET A 1 -44.78 -47.28 6.03
N LYS A 2 -45.32 -46.04 6.12
CA LYS A 2 -44.84 -44.73 5.57
C LYS A 2 -44.59 -44.65 4.04
N LYS A 3 -45.47 -44.02 3.22
CA LYS A 3 -45.62 -42.56 2.89
C LYS A 3 -44.27 -41.94 2.45
N THR A 4 -44.00 -41.30 1.29
CA THR A 4 -44.67 -40.22 0.50
C THR A 4 -43.93 -40.04 -0.86
N ILE A 5 -44.59 -39.98 -2.03
CA ILE A 5 -44.88 -38.82 -2.93
C ILE A 5 -43.99 -37.55 -2.78
N LEU A 6 -43.33 -37.12 -3.88
CA LEU A 6 -43.16 -35.75 -4.48
C LEU A 6 -41.88 -35.78 -5.37
N SER A 7 -41.94 -35.85 -6.70
CA SER A 7 -42.23 -34.78 -7.68
C SER A 7 -41.40 -33.49 -7.54
N LEU A 8 -40.87 -33.04 -8.69
CA LEU A 8 -40.58 -31.65 -9.06
C LEU A 8 -39.31 -30.99 -8.47
N ILE A 9 -38.29 -30.81 -9.32
CA ILE A 9 -37.92 -29.50 -9.94
C ILE A 9 -36.49 -29.57 -10.47
N ALA A 10 -36.38 -29.52 -11.80
CA ALA A 10 -35.19 -29.04 -12.47
C ALA A 10 -35.02 -27.55 -12.14
N ILE A 11 -33.97 -27.19 -11.40
CA ILE A 11 -33.40 -25.84 -11.47
C ILE A 11 -32.06 -25.99 -12.16
N ALA A 12 -32.09 -25.73 -13.46
CA ALA A 12 -30.93 -25.28 -14.19
C ALA A 12 -30.38 -24.06 -13.43
N PHE A 13 -29.24 -24.23 -12.74
CA PHE A 13 -28.43 -23.11 -12.34
C PHE A 13 -27.83 -22.52 -13.62
N LEU A 14 -28.63 -21.65 -14.26
CA LEU A 14 -28.08 -20.56 -15.05
C LEU A 14 -27.23 -19.75 -14.08
N SER A 15 -25.94 -20.06 -14.03
CA SER A 15 -24.94 -19.18 -13.48
C SER A 15 -25.08 -17.86 -14.22
N ALA A 16 -25.63 -16.85 -13.54
CA ALA A 16 -25.64 -15.48 -14.01
C ALA A 16 -24.18 -15.01 -14.09
N CYS A 17 -23.52 -15.27 -15.21
CA CYS A 17 -22.26 -14.68 -15.55
C CYS A 17 -22.55 -13.22 -15.93
N ALA A 18 -22.44 -12.32 -14.96
CA ALA A 18 -22.27 -10.90 -15.26
C ALA A 18 -20.83 -10.73 -15.74
N THR A 19 -20.66 -10.63 -17.06
CA THR A 19 -19.37 -10.33 -17.70
C THR A 19 -19.13 -8.83 -17.63
N ASP A 20 -17.94 -8.44 -17.18
CA ASP A 20 -17.47 -7.05 -17.17
C ASP A 20 -17.26 -6.56 -18.63
N PRO A 21 -18.00 -5.55 -19.11
CA PRO A 21 -17.99 -5.15 -20.52
C PRO A 21 -16.72 -4.41 -20.97
N TYR A 22 -15.77 -4.13 -20.07
CA TYR A 22 -14.48 -3.50 -20.43
C TYR A 22 -13.27 -4.42 -20.34
N THR A 23 -13.39 -5.62 -19.75
CA THR A 23 -12.24 -6.56 -19.61
C THR A 23 -12.53 -8.00 -20.06
N GLY A 24 -13.79 -8.38 -20.29
CA GLY A 24 -14.13 -9.69 -20.88
C GLY A 24 -13.92 -10.90 -19.96
N GLU A 25 -13.60 -10.70 -18.68
CA GLU A 25 -13.49 -11.78 -17.71
C GLU A 25 -14.78 -11.98 -16.89
N SER A 26 -15.10 -13.24 -16.60
CA SER A 26 -16.25 -13.64 -15.79
C SER A 26 -15.87 -13.64 -14.31
N LYS A 27 -16.52 -12.78 -13.51
CA LYS A 27 -16.32 -12.75 -12.05
C LYS A 27 -17.52 -13.36 -11.34
N VAL A 28 -17.27 -14.44 -10.60
CA VAL A 28 -18.26 -15.06 -9.72
C VAL A 28 -18.32 -14.28 -8.40
N SER A 29 -19.46 -13.66 -8.08
CA SER A 29 -19.61 -12.85 -6.88
C SER A 29 -20.05 -13.67 -5.66
N LYS A 30 -19.15 -13.69 -4.66
CA LYS A 30 -19.31 -13.62 -3.20
C LYS A 30 -20.21 -14.65 -2.50
N THR A 31 -19.68 -15.19 -1.40
CA THR A 31 -20.35 -15.90 -0.28
C THR A 31 -20.24 -17.44 -0.24
N ALA A 32 -19.68 -18.12 -1.24
CA ALA A 32 -19.83 -19.59 -1.32
C ALA A 32 -18.61 -20.49 -1.06
N TRP A 33 -17.44 -20.00 -0.65
CA TRP A 33 -16.33 -20.94 -0.34
C TRP A 33 -15.45 -20.47 0.82
N GLY A 34 -16.00 -20.58 2.03
CA GLY A 34 -15.16 -20.76 3.19
C GLY A 34 -14.44 -22.11 3.08
N THR A 35 -13.21 -22.15 3.58
CA THR A 35 -12.43 -23.37 3.86
C THR A 35 -11.84 -24.08 2.62
N GLY A 36 -10.54 -23.90 2.46
CA GLY A 36 -9.68 -24.97 1.95
C GLY A 36 -9.37 -24.95 0.45
N ILE A 37 -8.06 -24.91 0.19
CA ILE A 37 -7.38 -25.39 -1.02
C ILE A 37 -7.40 -24.42 -2.22
N GLY A 38 -6.32 -23.64 -2.30
CA GLY A 38 -5.68 -23.32 -3.57
C GLY A 38 -5.96 -21.97 -4.19
N THR A 39 -5.06 -21.01 -3.98
CA THR A 39 -4.58 -20.12 -5.07
C THR A 39 -3.15 -19.71 -4.75
N ALA A 40 -2.20 -20.41 -5.37
CA ALA A 40 -0.81 -20.00 -5.45
C ALA A 40 -0.65 -18.85 -6.46
N VAL A 41 0.39 -18.05 -6.23
CA VAL A 41 0.93 -16.98 -7.09
C VAL A 41 0.20 -15.62 -6.97
N GLY A 42 0.61 -14.82 -5.98
CA GLY A 42 0.40 -13.37 -6.00
C GLY A 42 -0.13 -12.71 -4.72
N ALA A 43 -0.79 -13.47 -3.83
CA ALA A 43 -1.36 -12.95 -2.57
C ALA A 43 -0.62 -13.44 -1.30
N GLY A 44 0.48 -14.17 -1.46
CA GLY A 44 0.99 -15.09 -0.44
C GLY A 44 1.95 -14.52 0.62
N VAL A 45 2.48 -13.30 0.49
CA VAL A 45 3.48 -12.83 1.48
C VAL A 45 2.82 -12.24 2.73
N GLY A 46 1.59 -11.73 2.63
CA GLY A 46 0.87 -11.13 3.77
C GLY A 46 0.14 -12.13 4.68
N ALA A 47 -0.27 -13.28 4.15
CA ALA A 47 -1.09 -14.24 4.90
C ALA A 47 -0.29 -15.21 5.78
N LEU A 48 1.03 -15.34 5.56
CA LEU A 48 1.86 -16.32 6.27
C LEU A 48 2.55 -15.77 7.53
N ILE A 49 2.56 -14.46 7.76
CA ILE A 49 3.39 -13.83 8.80
C ILE A 49 2.60 -13.37 10.04
N GLY A 50 1.26 -13.37 10.01
CA GLY A 50 0.49 -13.06 11.21
C GLY A 50 -0.93 -13.59 11.15
N GLY A 51 -1.22 -14.61 11.96
CA GLY A 51 -2.59 -15.03 12.26
C GLY A 51 -3.46 -13.84 12.69
N GLU A 52 -4.78 -13.95 12.50
CA GLU A 52 -5.92 -13.02 12.74
C GLU A 52 -5.73 -11.49 12.57
N LYS A 53 -4.60 -10.91 12.97
CA LYS A 53 -4.22 -9.50 12.83
C LYS A 53 -3.26 -9.22 11.66
N GLY A 54 -2.59 -10.22 11.07
CA GLY A 54 -1.64 -10.02 9.97
C GLY A 54 -2.23 -10.17 8.55
N ALA A 55 -3.33 -10.91 8.38
CA ALA A 55 -4.00 -11.08 7.09
C ALA A 55 -4.64 -9.77 6.57
N LEU A 56 -4.92 -8.80 7.46
CA LEU A 56 -5.58 -7.55 7.11
C LEU A 56 -4.63 -6.56 6.40
N ILE A 57 -3.33 -6.65 6.65
CA ILE A 57 -2.35 -5.72 6.08
C ILE A 57 -2.04 -6.08 4.61
N GLY A 58 -2.12 -7.36 4.25
CA GLY A 58 -1.88 -7.84 2.88
C GLY A 58 -3.11 -7.95 1.98
N ALA A 59 -4.31 -8.14 2.55
CA ALA A 59 -5.54 -8.37 1.77
C ALA A 59 -6.70 -7.40 2.11
N GLY A 60 -6.58 -6.57 3.15
CA GLY A 60 -7.69 -5.75 3.66
C GLY A 60 -7.76 -4.32 3.15
N VAL A 61 -6.67 -3.74 2.64
CA VAL A 61 -6.66 -2.32 2.24
C VAL A 61 -7.16 -2.08 0.80
N GLY A 62 -7.36 -3.15 0.03
CA GLY A 62 -7.80 -3.07 -1.37
C GLY A 62 -9.33 -3.01 -1.60
N ALA A 63 -10.15 -3.41 -0.62
CA ALA A 63 -11.56 -3.71 -0.88
C ALA A 63 -12.59 -2.76 -0.23
N ALA A 64 -12.23 -1.98 0.80
CA ALA A 64 -13.22 -1.24 1.59
C ALA A 64 -13.48 0.21 1.16
N ALA A 65 -12.71 0.78 0.22
CA ALA A 65 -12.81 2.21 -0.16
C ALA A 65 -13.39 2.44 -1.57
N GLY A 66 -14.14 1.47 -2.13
CA GLY A 66 -14.49 1.43 -3.55
C GLY A 66 -15.98 1.59 -3.90
N ALA A 67 -16.78 2.28 -3.10
CA ALA A 67 -18.19 2.54 -3.44
C ALA A 67 -18.61 3.96 -3.04
N GLY A 68 -18.25 4.94 -3.88
CA GLY A 68 -18.92 6.25 -3.88
C GLY A 68 -18.07 7.44 -3.45
N THR A 69 -17.13 7.87 -4.30
CA THR A 69 -16.74 9.28 -4.59
C THR A 69 -15.59 9.27 -5.60
N GLY A 70 -15.88 9.13 -6.90
CA GLY A 70 -14.86 9.32 -7.95
C GLY A 70 -14.58 10.82 -8.15
N GLY A 71 -13.37 11.29 -8.49
CA GLY A 71 -12.33 10.53 -9.17
C GLY A 71 -10.95 11.19 -9.22
N TYR A 72 -10.56 12.04 -8.26
CA TYR A 72 -9.18 12.54 -8.24
C TYR A 72 -8.23 11.56 -7.55
N MET A 73 -8.45 11.32 -6.25
CA MET A 73 -7.60 10.46 -5.43
C MET A 73 -7.63 9.00 -5.88
N ASP A 74 -8.77 8.51 -6.36
CA ASP A 74 -8.87 7.12 -6.81
C ASP A 74 -8.09 6.87 -8.11
N ILE A 75 -8.13 7.81 -9.06
CA ILE A 75 -7.33 7.73 -10.29
C ILE A 75 -5.85 7.90 -9.96
N GLN A 76 -5.49 8.84 -9.09
CA GLN A 76 -4.12 9.03 -8.62
C GLN A 76 -3.59 7.76 -7.95
N ALA A 77 -4.37 7.14 -7.05
CA ALA A 77 -4.01 5.90 -6.38
C ALA A 77 -3.83 4.74 -7.35
N ARG A 78 -4.71 4.63 -8.35
CA ARG A 78 -4.62 3.60 -9.40
C ARG A 78 -3.33 3.77 -10.22
N LYS A 79 -3.02 4.98 -10.69
CA LYS A 79 -1.79 5.26 -11.44
C LYS A 79 -0.54 4.99 -10.63
N LEU A 80 -0.54 5.33 -9.33
CA LEU A 80 0.56 4.99 -8.42
C LEU A 80 0.71 3.48 -8.29
N ARG A 81 -0.38 2.72 -8.15
CA ARG A 81 -0.33 1.25 -8.10
C ARG A 81 0.23 0.64 -9.38
N GLU A 82 -0.25 1.09 -10.53
CA GLU A 82 0.21 0.63 -11.84
C GLU A 82 1.70 0.94 -12.02
N SER A 83 2.14 2.17 -11.68
CA SER A 83 3.53 2.61 -11.89
C SER A 83 4.52 2.02 -10.88
N LEU A 84 4.05 1.63 -9.69
CA LEU A 84 4.88 1.09 -8.62
C LEU A 84 4.81 -0.44 -8.52
N GLN A 85 4.09 -1.10 -9.43
CA GLN A 85 3.99 -2.55 -9.45
C GLN A 85 5.37 -3.20 -9.61
N GLY A 86 5.68 -4.19 -8.77
CA GLY A 86 6.97 -4.89 -8.80
C GLY A 86 8.16 -4.11 -8.21
N THR A 87 7.97 -2.88 -7.73
CA THR A 87 9.05 -2.08 -7.12
C THR A 87 9.28 -2.39 -5.63
N GLY A 88 8.34 -3.08 -4.99
CA GLY A 88 8.34 -3.33 -3.54
C GLY A 88 7.71 -2.20 -2.71
N VAL A 89 7.27 -1.10 -3.34
CA VAL A 89 6.49 -0.05 -2.66
C VAL A 89 5.04 -0.48 -2.52
N GLN A 90 4.49 -0.30 -1.32
CA GLN A 90 3.08 -0.58 -1.05
C GLN A 90 2.25 0.70 -1.20
N VAL A 91 1.11 0.59 -1.88
CA VAL A 91 0.17 1.70 -2.10
C VAL A 91 -1.15 1.41 -1.39
N ALA A 92 -1.32 2.01 -0.22
CA ALA A 92 -2.48 1.86 0.65
C ALA A 92 -3.42 3.08 0.53
N ARG A 93 -4.73 2.85 0.71
CA ARG A 93 -5.66 3.93 1.02
C ARG A 93 -5.64 4.14 2.53
N ASP A 94 -5.60 5.41 2.94
CA ASP A 94 -5.65 5.80 4.34
C ASP A 94 -6.74 6.87 4.49
N GLY A 95 -7.97 6.44 4.79
CA GLY A 95 -9.15 7.28 4.69
C GLY A 95 -9.29 7.90 3.30
N GLN A 96 -9.24 9.24 3.24
CA GLN A 96 -9.30 10.01 1.99
C GLN A 96 -7.93 10.17 1.31
N ASN A 97 -6.85 9.83 2.00
CA ASN A 97 -5.47 10.01 1.54
C ASN A 97 -4.92 8.75 0.86
N ILE A 98 -3.77 8.90 0.22
CA ILE A 98 -2.99 7.77 -0.30
C ILE A 98 -1.72 7.68 0.51
N ARG A 99 -1.40 6.48 1.01
CA ARG A 99 -0.20 6.20 1.77
C ARG A 99 0.71 5.29 0.96
N LEU A 100 1.90 5.78 0.65
CA LEU A 100 2.97 5.01 0.04
C LEU A 100 3.93 4.55 1.14
N ILE A 101 4.21 3.26 1.22
CA ILE A 101 5.16 2.70 2.18
C ILE A 101 6.37 2.18 1.40
N MET A 102 7.51 2.82 1.60
CA MET A 102 8.77 2.47 0.94
C MET A 102 9.74 1.89 1.98
N PRO A 103 10.01 0.58 1.94
CA PRO A 103 10.97 -0.05 2.85
C PRO A 103 12.37 0.52 2.72
N ASN A 104 13.11 0.60 3.83
CA ASN A 104 14.46 1.18 3.80
C ASN A 104 15.41 0.40 2.88
N ALA A 105 15.24 -0.92 2.79
CA ALA A 105 16.03 -1.79 1.90
C ALA A 105 16.07 -1.31 0.44
N ILE A 106 14.99 -0.69 -0.06
CA ILE A 106 14.91 -0.18 -1.44
C ILE A 106 15.28 1.31 -1.55
N THR A 107 15.26 2.06 -0.43
CA THR A 107 15.50 3.51 -0.41
C THR A 107 16.91 3.92 0.01
N PHE A 108 17.47 3.33 1.07
CA PHE A 108 18.75 3.76 1.67
C PHE A 108 19.63 2.57 2.05
N ASP A 109 20.93 2.81 2.18
CA ASP A 109 21.81 1.88 2.87
C ASP A 109 21.65 1.96 4.40
N THR A 110 22.08 0.90 5.09
CA THR A 110 22.05 0.83 6.55
C THR A 110 22.81 2.01 7.15
N ASN A 111 22.19 2.72 8.11
CA ASN A 111 22.71 3.93 8.75
C ASN A 111 23.13 5.08 7.81
N ASN A 112 22.73 5.03 6.55
CA ASN A 112 23.01 6.09 5.58
C ASN A 112 21.75 6.89 5.25
N ASP A 113 21.93 8.14 4.82
CA ASP A 113 20.93 9.02 4.21
C ASP A 113 21.16 9.24 2.71
N VAL A 114 22.19 8.60 2.14
CA VAL A 114 22.40 8.48 0.69
C VAL A 114 21.41 7.47 0.11
N MET A 115 20.68 7.92 -0.90
CA MET A 115 19.60 7.18 -1.52
C MET A 115 20.10 6.25 -2.64
N LYS A 116 19.51 5.05 -2.72
CA LYS A 116 19.85 4.03 -3.73
C LYS A 116 19.28 4.37 -5.11
N THR A 117 19.93 3.88 -6.17
CA THR A 117 19.43 4.00 -7.55
C THR A 117 18.06 3.32 -7.76
N SER A 118 17.74 2.26 -7.02
CA SER A 118 16.40 1.64 -7.02
C SER A 118 15.32 2.62 -6.55
N ALA A 119 15.64 3.43 -5.55
CA ALA A 119 14.75 4.44 -5.02
C ALA A 119 14.48 5.55 -6.04
N ASN A 120 15.49 5.92 -6.85
CA ASN A 120 15.35 6.92 -7.91
C ASN A 120 14.22 6.54 -8.88
N LYS A 121 14.17 5.29 -9.36
CA LYS A 121 13.12 4.82 -10.29
C LYS A 121 11.72 4.87 -9.67
N VAL A 122 11.62 4.50 -8.40
CA VAL A 122 10.38 4.59 -7.62
C VAL A 122 9.94 6.05 -7.48
N LEU A 123 10.83 6.92 -7.03
CA LEU A 123 10.52 8.31 -6.78
C LEU A 123 10.28 9.11 -8.06
N ASP A 124 10.86 8.69 -9.18
CA ASP A 124 10.53 9.21 -10.51
C ASP A 124 9.06 8.98 -10.84
N SER A 125 8.58 7.76 -10.60
CA SER A 125 7.17 7.40 -10.83
C SER A 125 6.25 8.19 -9.90
N VAL A 126 6.63 8.33 -8.62
CA VAL A 126 5.90 9.18 -7.66
C VAL A 126 5.89 10.64 -8.11
N ALA A 127 7.03 11.18 -8.56
CA ALA A 127 7.14 12.57 -9.01
C ALA A 127 6.30 12.84 -10.27
N ILE A 128 6.24 11.91 -11.22
CA ILE A 128 5.38 12.02 -12.42
C ILE A 128 3.92 12.15 -11.98
N VAL A 129 3.44 11.24 -11.14
CA VAL A 129 2.04 11.27 -10.68
C VAL A 129 1.77 12.49 -9.80
N ALA A 130 2.69 12.88 -8.92
CA ALA A 130 2.54 14.06 -8.06
C ALA A 130 2.49 15.38 -8.85
N LYS A 131 3.16 15.44 -10.02
CA LYS A 131 3.08 16.59 -10.93
C LYS A 131 1.79 16.63 -11.72
N GLU A 132 1.37 15.48 -12.26
CA GLU A 132 0.11 15.37 -13.00
C GLU A 132 -1.09 15.69 -12.08
N TYR A 133 -1.04 15.20 -10.85
CA TYR A 133 -2.04 15.42 -9.83
C TYR A 133 -1.55 16.47 -8.82
N ASN A 134 -1.61 17.73 -9.23
CA ASN A 134 -1.08 18.87 -8.47
C ASN A 134 -1.93 19.39 -7.30
N LYS A 135 -3.11 18.80 -7.03
CA LYS A 135 -4.06 19.23 -5.99
C LYS A 135 -3.94 18.45 -4.68
N THR A 136 -2.85 17.69 -4.51
CA THR A 136 -2.50 17.04 -3.24
C THR A 136 -1.27 17.64 -2.63
N ASN A 137 -1.22 17.70 -1.31
CA ASN A 137 0.01 17.91 -0.56
C ASN A 137 0.71 16.57 -0.34
N LEU A 138 2.03 16.60 -0.29
CA LEU A 138 2.88 15.46 0.00
C LEU A 138 3.45 15.62 1.41
N GLN A 139 3.24 14.64 2.26
CA GLN A 139 3.89 14.57 3.56
C GLN A 139 4.84 13.37 3.55
N VAL A 140 6.14 13.64 3.65
CA VAL A 140 7.19 12.63 3.67
C VAL A 140 7.61 12.39 5.11
N ILE A 141 7.43 11.16 5.59
CA ILE A 141 7.70 10.78 6.98
C ILE A 141 8.75 9.68 7.01
N GLY A 142 9.84 9.93 7.72
CA GLY A 142 10.86 8.93 7.98
C GLY A 142 10.58 8.16 9.27
N HIS A 143 10.88 6.87 9.26
CA HIS A 143 10.82 6.00 10.45
C HIS A 143 12.10 5.18 10.58
N THR A 144 12.44 4.86 11.83
CA THR A 144 13.50 3.91 12.19
C THR A 144 12.91 2.73 12.95
N ASP A 145 13.73 1.73 13.23
CA ASP A 145 13.44 0.76 14.29
C ASP A 145 13.80 1.34 15.68
N SER A 146 13.60 0.54 16.72
CA SER A 146 13.89 0.91 18.12
C SER A 146 15.35 0.74 18.55
N THR A 147 16.27 0.45 17.63
CA THR A 147 17.71 0.37 17.94
C THR A 147 18.25 1.78 18.12
N GLY A 148 19.00 2.02 19.20
CA GLY A 148 19.49 3.35 19.54
C GLY A 148 18.49 4.14 20.39
N ASN A 149 18.51 5.47 20.27
CA ASN A 149 17.65 6.36 21.05
C ASN A 149 17.08 7.49 20.18
N ASP A 150 16.08 8.20 20.69
CA ASP A 150 15.38 9.25 19.97
C ASP A 150 16.29 10.39 19.50
N LYS A 151 17.35 10.72 20.26
CA LYS A 151 18.34 11.75 19.85
C LYS A 151 19.10 11.36 18.59
N ILE A 152 19.17 10.07 18.26
CA ILE A 152 19.79 9.55 17.03
C ILE A 152 18.72 9.32 15.96
N ASN A 153 17.62 8.67 16.34
CA ASN A 153 16.60 8.18 15.42
C ASN A 153 15.72 9.27 14.83
N ILE A 154 15.35 10.29 15.61
CA ILE A 154 14.56 11.42 15.11
C ILE A 154 15.36 12.20 14.05
N PRO A 155 16.62 12.64 14.28
CA PRO A 155 17.40 13.31 13.25
C PRO A 155 17.68 12.43 12.03
N LEU A 156 17.96 11.13 12.20
CA LEU A 156 18.22 10.22 11.09
C LEU A 156 16.99 10.07 10.19
N SER A 157 15.83 9.82 10.78
CA SER A 157 14.57 9.71 10.04
C SER A 157 14.20 11.02 9.34
N GLN A 158 14.40 12.17 10.00
CA GLN A 158 14.18 13.49 9.42
C GLN A 158 15.08 13.72 8.20
N ARG A 159 16.38 13.40 8.29
CA ARG A 159 17.32 13.56 7.16
C ARG A 159 16.94 12.70 5.97
N ARG A 160 16.56 11.43 6.20
CA ARG A 160 16.09 10.53 5.14
C ARG A 160 14.83 11.05 4.45
N ALA A 161 13.86 11.52 5.24
CA ALA A 161 12.65 12.13 4.71
C ALA A 161 12.98 13.40 3.90
N ALA A 162 13.93 14.21 4.36
CA ALA A 162 14.41 15.39 3.64
C ALA A 162 15.11 15.02 2.32
N THR A 163 15.92 13.96 2.29
CA THR A 163 16.53 13.45 1.04
C THR A 163 15.47 13.08 0.01
N VAL A 164 14.41 12.37 0.42
CA VAL A 164 13.30 12.01 -0.48
C VAL A 164 12.57 13.26 -0.96
N ALA A 165 12.26 14.21 -0.07
CA ALA A 165 11.61 15.46 -0.43
C ALA A 165 12.43 16.29 -1.43
N ASN A 166 13.74 16.44 -1.17
CA ASN A 166 14.66 17.14 -2.06
C ASN A 166 14.72 16.45 -3.43
N TYR A 167 14.72 15.12 -3.46
CA TYR A 167 14.68 14.38 -4.72
C TYR A 167 13.40 14.67 -5.50
N LEU A 168 12.22 14.62 -4.86
CA LEU A 168 10.95 14.94 -5.51
C LEU A 168 10.93 16.38 -6.05
N GLN A 169 11.51 17.33 -5.31
CA GLN A 169 11.67 18.72 -5.76
C GLN A 169 12.57 18.82 -7.00
N LEU A 170 13.71 18.14 -7.01
CA LEU A 170 14.62 18.06 -8.17
C LEU A 170 13.93 17.47 -9.41
N ARG A 171 12.92 16.61 -9.22
CA ARG A 171 12.09 16.05 -10.30
C ARG A 171 10.89 16.93 -10.69
N GLY A 172 10.80 18.13 -10.12
CA GLY A 172 9.85 19.17 -10.48
C GLY A 172 8.55 19.19 -9.68
N VAL A 173 8.48 18.47 -8.55
CA VAL A 173 7.34 18.63 -7.61
C VAL A 173 7.52 19.95 -6.87
N ASN A 174 6.48 20.79 -6.83
CA ASN A 174 6.53 22.07 -6.13
C ASN A 174 6.83 21.84 -4.63
N GLY A 175 7.94 22.42 -4.15
CA GLY A 175 8.37 22.30 -2.75
C GLY A 175 7.36 22.82 -1.73
N ALA A 176 6.53 23.80 -2.09
CA ALA A 176 5.46 24.31 -1.21
C ALA A 176 4.38 23.26 -0.90
N ARG A 177 4.29 22.19 -1.71
CA ARG A 177 3.38 21.07 -1.48
C ARG A 177 4.00 19.97 -0.63
N ILE A 178 5.30 20.04 -0.34
CA ILE A 178 6.04 18.97 0.34
C ILE A 178 6.33 19.38 1.78
N SER A 179 5.91 18.55 2.72
CA SER A 179 6.26 18.65 4.13
C SER A 179 7.08 17.42 4.55
N VAL A 180 7.96 17.59 5.54
CA VAL A 180 8.93 16.58 5.96
C VAL A 180 8.88 16.41 7.47
N ALA A 181 8.78 15.16 7.93
CA ALA A 181 8.84 14.81 9.34
C ALA A 181 9.69 13.54 9.58
N GLY A 182 10.35 13.49 10.74
CA GLY A 182 11.08 12.33 11.24
C GLY A 182 10.45 11.86 12.54
N MET A 183 9.91 10.64 12.54
CA MET A 183 9.21 10.08 13.70
C MET A 183 10.09 9.14 14.54
N GLY A 184 11.33 8.89 14.13
CA GLY A 184 12.19 7.89 14.77
C GLY A 184 11.48 6.54 14.89
N ALA A 185 11.51 5.95 16.08
CA ALA A 185 10.92 4.65 16.38
C ALA A 185 9.46 4.71 16.88
N SER A 186 8.85 5.90 16.97
CA SER A 186 7.59 6.13 17.70
C SER A 186 6.34 5.51 17.05
N GLN A 187 6.41 5.15 15.76
CA GLN A 187 5.29 4.59 14.99
C GLN A 187 5.70 3.28 14.29
N PRO A 188 5.90 2.18 15.05
CA PRO A 188 6.22 0.89 14.49
C PRO A 188 5.00 0.27 13.79
N ILE A 189 5.23 -0.39 12.65
CA ILE A 189 4.21 -1.18 11.93
C ILE A 189 4.37 -2.69 12.19
N ALA A 190 5.46 -3.09 12.82
CA ALA A 190 5.78 -4.45 13.20
C ALA A 190 6.54 -4.50 14.54
N SER A 191 6.65 -5.67 15.16
CA SER A 191 7.39 -5.84 16.41
C SER A 191 8.88 -5.48 16.22
N ASN A 192 9.41 -4.66 17.12
CA ASN A 192 10.84 -4.36 17.15
C ASN A 192 11.69 -5.48 17.78
N ASP A 193 11.07 -6.51 18.35
CA ASP A 193 11.78 -7.61 19.01
C ASP A 193 12.43 -8.54 17.98
N THR A 194 11.87 -8.61 16.77
CA THR A 194 12.36 -9.46 15.69
C THR A 194 13.17 -8.68 14.66
N ALA A 195 14.19 -9.30 14.06
CA ALA A 195 14.97 -8.67 12.99
C ALA A 195 14.09 -8.31 11.77
N ALA A 196 13.13 -9.17 11.42
CA ALA A 196 12.19 -8.94 10.33
C ALA A 196 11.28 -7.74 10.60
N GLY A 197 10.72 -7.62 11.82
CA GLY A 197 9.88 -6.49 12.17
C GLY A 197 10.64 -5.17 12.26
N ARG A 198 11.90 -5.19 12.72
CA ARG A 198 12.79 -4.01 12.64
C ARG A 198 13.03 -3.58 11.19
N GLU A 199 13.26 -4.51 10.26
CA GLU A 199 13.39 -4.18 8.83
C GLU A 199 12.12 -3.53 8.28
N GLN A 200 10.94 -4.03 8.65
CA GLN A 200 9.67 -3.41 8.26
C GLN A 200 9.51 -2.01 8.85
N ASN A 201 9.94 -1.78 10.09
CA ASN A 201 9.83 -0.48 10.75
C ASN A 201 10.74 0.58 10.12
N ARG A 202 11.92 0.19 9.63
CA ARG A 202 12.81 1.06 8.85
C ARG A 202 12.18 1.33 7.48
N ARG A 203 11.57 2.50 7.32
CA ARG A 203 10.85 2.88 6.09
C ARG A 203 10.71 4.39 5.96
N VAL A 204 10.39 4.82 4.74
CA VAL A 204 9.87 6.16 4.48
C VAL A 204 8.45 6.04 3.95
N GLU A 205 7.57 6.87 4.47
CA GLU A 205 6.19 6.97 4.04
C GLU A 205 5.96 8.28 3.29
N ILE A 206 5.14 8.24 2.25
CA ILE A 206 4.68 9.43 1.54
C ILE A 206 3.16 9.41 1.58
N PHE A 207 2.58 10.39 2.25
CA PHE A 207 1.15 10.62 2.24
C PHE A 207 0.82 11.65 1.17
N LEU A 208 -0.12 11.31 0.29
CA LEU A 208 -0.75 12.26 -0.61
C LEU A 208 -2.07 12.65 0.03
N ILE A 209 -2.10 13.88 0.55
CA ILE A 209 -3.20 14.45 1.31
C ILE A 209 -4.01 15.34 0.37
N ASN A 210 -5.32 15.15 0.33
CA ASN A 210 -6.18 16.02 -0.45
C ASN A 210 -6.07 17.47 0.06
N ALA A 211 -5.73 18.41 -0.83
CA ALA A 211 -5.61 19.84 -0.51
C ALA A 211 -6.83 20.66 -0.97
N GLN A 212 -7.89 19.99 -1.43
CA GLN A 212 -9.16 20.59 -1.85
C GLN A 212 -10.23 20.50 -0.78
#